data_AF-A0A1H0CV22-F1
#
_entry.id   AF-A0A1H0CV22-F1
#
_cell.length_a   1.000
_cell.length_b   1.000
_cell.length_c   1.000
_cell.angle_alpha   90.00
_cell.angle_beta   90.00
_cell.angle_gamma   90.00
#
_symmetry.space_group_name_H-M   'P 1'
#
loop_
_entity.id
_entity.type
_entity.pdbx_description
1 polymer ?
#
loop_
_entity_poly.entity_id
_entity_poly.type
_entity_poly.pdbx_seq_one_letter_code
_entity_poly.pdbx_strand_id
1 'polypeptide(L)'
;MYLKEKIENIRQDFISTYKHPYTERQFYDGILSYEQILCFKDLLLKVEINQNHREKLFVALLHMQISLDIHDQVDLENYERITDHRSVRNQLRILVGDYHSSYFYSLLSQYNMLDELYHFIEMIKHINESKMTILHNQEQLTVESLLKEVENVHCGLYNALSSLYRISDYQTVWKPKIVHQLVYNRGESKWLDVLKNNNSIMIDNEISKREKFWSPSDIIGDN
;
A
#
# COMPACT_ATOMS: atom_id res chain seq x y z
N MET A 1 -6.26 -23.23 2.97
CA MET A 1 -7.14 -23.08 1.79
C MET A 1 -8.31 -22.13 2.06
N TYR A 2 -9.09 -22.34 3.13
CA TYR A 2 -10.26 -21.51 3.49
C TYR A 2 -9.97 -20.01 3.74
N LEU A 3 -8.87 -19.68 4.43
CA LEU A 3 -8.52 -18.27 4.70
C LEU A 3 -8.22 -17.49 3.41
N LYS A 4 -7.44 -18.10 2.50
CA LYS A 4 -7.08 -17.48 1.22
C LYS A 4 -8.31 -17.17 0.38
N GLU A 5 -9.21 -18.14 0.28
CA GLU A 5 -10.50 -17.99 -0.41
C GLU A 5 -11.36 -16.87 0.21
N LYS A 6 -11.43 -16.78 1.55
CA LYS A 6 -12.21 -15.73 2.23
C LYS A 6 -11.70 -14.32 1.93
N ILE A 7 -10.38 -14.11 1.93
CA ILE A 7 -9.80 -12.79 1.63
C ILE A 7 -9.97 -12.46 0.15
N GLU A 8 -9.81 -13.43 -0.73
CA GLU A 8 -10.06 -13.22 -2.16
C GLU A 8 -11.53 -12.86 -2.43
N ASN A 9 -12.48 -13.48 -1.72
CA ASN A 9 -13.88 -13.10 -1.79
C ASN A 9 -14.11 -11.64 -1.34
N ILE A 10 -13.45 -11.20 -0.25
CA ILE A 10 -13.50 -9.79 0.17
C ILE A 10 -13.02 -8.87 -0.96
N ARG A 11 -11.91 -9.23 -1.63
CA ARG A 11 -11.38 -8.46 -2.77
C ARG A 11 -12.39 -8.38 -3.91
N GLN A 12 -12.96 -9.52 -4.29
CA GLN A 12 -13.91 -9.58 -5.40
C GLN A 12 -15.22 -8.84 -5.11
N ASP A 13 -15.76 -9.01 -3.90
CA ASP A 13 -16.96 -8.31 -3.44
C ASP A 13 -16.71 -6.79 -3.42
N PHE A 14 -15.56 -6.36 -2.91
CA PHE A 14 -15.17 -4.96 -2.89
C PHE A 14 -15.07 -4.37 -4.31
N ILE A 15 -14.30 -5.01 -5.20
CA ILE A 15 -14.12 -4.51 -6.57
C ILE A 15 -15.46 -4.52 -7.32
N SER A 16 -16.28 -5.56 -7.17
CA SER A 16 -17.59 -5.61 -7.84
C SER A 16 -18.55 -4.53 -7.36
N THR A 17 -18.49 -4.17 -6.08
CA THR A 17 -19.33 -3.13 -5.47
C THR A 17 -18.88 -1.73 -5.86
N TYR A 18 -17.57 -1.49 -5.88
CA TYR A 18 -17.02 -0.13 -5.96
C TYR A 18 -16.32 0.20 -7.28
N LYS A 19 -16.24 -0.71 -8.25
CA LYS A 19 -15.60 -0.37 -9.54
C LYS A 19 -16.27 0.84 -10.19
N HIS A 20 -15.47 1.64 -10.88
CA HIS A 20 -16.00 2.73 -11.69
C HIS A 20 -16.80 2.20 -12.90
N PRO A 21 -17.94 2.81 -13.29
CA PRO A 21 -18.71 2.37 -14.46
C PRO A 21 -17.91 2.35 -15.77
N TYR A 22 -16.94 3.26 -15.91
CA TYR A 22 -16.05 3.34 -17.08
C TYR A 22 -14.83 2.41 -17.02
N THR A 23 -14.74 1.51 -16.03
CA THR A 23 -13.67 0.51 -15.95
C THR A 23 -14.18 -0.92 -16.04
N GLU A 24 -13.38 -1.75 -16.72
CA GLU A 24 -13.54 -3.19 -16.72
C GLU A 24 -12.94 -3.80 -15.46
N ARG A 25 -13.34 -5.03 -15.09
CA ARG A 25 -12.84 -5.68 -13.86
C ARG A 25 -11.32 -5.88 -13.91
N GLN A 26 -10.80 -6.21 -15.10
CA GLN A 26 -9.39 -6.41 -15.38
C GLN A 26 -8.54 -5.15 -15.13
N PHE A 27 -9.17 -3.97 -15.06
CA PHE A 27 -8.47 -2.75 -14.67
C PHE A 27 -7.87 -2.84 -13.26
N TYR A 28 -8.49 -3.65 -12.39
CA TYR A 28 -8.05 -3.89 -11.02
C TYR A 28 -7.15 -5.14 -10.90
N ASP A 29 -6.68 -5.71 -12.00
CA ASP A 29 -5.74 -6.82 -11.95
C ASP A 29 -4.40 -6.32 -11.39
N GLY A 30 -3.88 -7.05 -10.40
CA GLY A 30 -2.68 -6.65 -9.64
C GLY A 30 -2.89 -5.45 -8.70
N ILE A 31 -4.12 -4.96 -8.55
CA ILE A 31 -4.48 -3.94 -7.56
C ILE A 31 -5.08 -4.62 -6.33
N LEU A 32 -4.70 -4.12 -5.14
CA LEU A 32 -5.15 -4.63 -3.85
C LEU A 32 -4.84 -6.13 -3.67
N SER A 33 -3.62 -6.45 -3.25
CA SER A 33 -3.18 -7.83 -3.05
C SER A 33 -3.85 -8.53 -1.87
N TYR A 34 -3.79 -9.86 -1.87
CA TYR A 34 -4.24 -10.69 -0.75
C TYR A 34 -3.55 -10.29 0.57
N GLU A 35 -2.24 -10.07 0.52
CA GLU A 35 -1.40 -9.71 1.66
C GLU A 35 -1.82 -8.37 2.25
N GLN A 36 -2.11 -7.37 1.40
CA GLN A 36 -2.56 -6.05 1.86
C GLN A 36 -3.89 -6.15 2.63
N ILE A 37 -4.87 -6.86 2.07
CA ILE A 37 -6.18 -7.06 2.73
C ILE A 37 -6.01 -7.81 4.05
N LEU A 38 -5.19 -8.87 4.06
CA LEU A 38 -4.92 -9.66 5.25
C LEU A 38 -4.28 -8.79 6.35
N CYS A 39 -3.28 -7.98 6.02
CA CYS A 39 -2.60 -7.10 6.97
C CYS A 39 -3.57 -6.10 7.61
N PHE A 40 -4.44 -5.44 6.82
CA PHE A 40 -5.43 -4.53 7.37
C PHE A 40 -6.40 -5.24 8.32
N LYS A 41 -6.88 -6.41 7.90
CA LYS A 41 -7.83 -7.19 8.70
C LYS A 41 -7.23 -7.64 10.02
N ASP A 42 -6.01 -8.18 9.99
CA ASP A 42 -5.33 -8.68 11.18
C ASP A 42 -5.01 -7.55 12.17
N LEU A 43 -4.56 -6.40 11.70
CA LEU A 43 -4.34 -5.23 12.56
C LEU A 43 -5.65 -4.69 13.15
N LEU A 44 -6.71 -4.58 12.35
CA LEU A 44 -8.00 -4.07 12.86
C LEU A 44 -8.66 -4.99 13.88
N LEU A 45 -8.36 -6.29 13.86
CA LEU A 45 -8.80 -7.23 14.90
C LEU A 45 -8.10 -6.97 16.25
N LYS A 46 -6.94 -6.31 16.26
CA LYS A 46 -6.23 -5.91 17.48
C LYS A 46 -6.73 -4.59 18.07
N VAL A 47 -7.55 -3.85 17.31
CA VAL A 47 -8.05 -2.55 17.73
C VAL A 47 -9.37 -2.70 18.51
N GLU A 48 -9.43 -2.07 19.67
CA GLU A 48 -10.62 -1.98 20.53
C GLU A 48 -11.57 -0.88 20.05
N ILE A 49 -12.31 -1.19 18.99
CA ILE A 49 -13.36 -0.33 18.42
C ILE A 49 -14.62 -1.16 18.16
N ASN A 50 -15.78 -0.50 18.10
CA ASN A 50 -17.03 -1.20 17.79
C ASN A 50 -17.02 -1.74 16.35
N GLN A 51 -17.82 -2.77 16.12
CA GLN A 51 -17.82 -3.50 14.84
C GLN A 51 -18.16 -2.61 13.64
N ASN A 52 -19.15 -1.71 13.77
CA ASN A 52 -19.53 -0.81 12.69
C ASN A 52 -18.38 0.15 12.34
N HIS A 53 -17.73 0.75 13.34
CA HIS A 53 -16.58 1.63 13.12
C HIS A 53 -15.41 0.88 12.47
N ARG A 54 -15.14 -0.36 12.89
CA ARG A 54 -14.12 -1.23 12.28
C ARG A 54 -14.41 -1.51 10.80
N GLU A 55 -15.65 -1.85 10.47
CA GLU A 55 -16.05 -2.13 9.10
C GLU A 55 -15.92 -0.90 8.20
N LYS A 56 -16.33 0.28 8.67
CA LYS A 56 -16.20 1.54 7.91
C LYS A 56 -14.73 1.94 7.72
N LEU A 57 -13.92 1.81 8.77
CA LEU A 57 -12.49 2.06 8.66
C LEU A 57 -11.82 1.08 7.69
N PHE A 58 -12.15 -0.20 7.76
CA PHE A 58 -11.61 -1.22 6.85
C PHE A 58 -11.92 -0.87 5.40
N VAL A 59 -13.19 -0.59 5.08
CA VAL A 59 -13.62 -0.20 3.72
C VAL A 59 -12.91 1.08 3.27
N ALA A 60 -12.77 2.09 4.14
CA ALA A 60 -12.04 3.32 3.83
C ALA A 60 -10.58 3.02 3.46
N LEU A 61 -9.89 2.22 4.27
CA LEU A 61 -8.49 1.88 4.04
C LEU A 61 -8.28 1.07 2.75
N LEU A 62 -9.21 0.17 2.40
CA LEU A 62 -9.18 -0.53 1.12
C LEU A 62 -9.33 0.43 -0.06
N HIS A 63 -10.23 1.43 0.03
CA HIS A 63 -10.34 2.48 -0.98
C HIS A 63 -9.01 3.25 -1.13
N MET A 64 -8.39 3.66 -0.03
CA MET A 64 -7.12 4.39 -0.10
C MET A 64 -5.99 3.51 -0.65
N GLN A 65 -5.90 2.25 -0.25
CA GLN A 65 -4.90 1.32 -0.79
C GLN A 65 -5.06 1.13 -2.31
N ILE A 66 -6.29 0.93 -2.78
CA ILE A 66 -6.58 0.86 -4.23
C ILE A 66 -6.16 2.13 -4.94
N SER A 67 -6.46 3.30 -4.37
CA SER A 67 -6.05 4.59 -4.95
C SER A 67 -4.52 4.66 -5.09
N LEU A 68 -3.78 4.34 -4.03
CA LEU A 68 -2.32 4.34 -4.05
C LEU A 68 -1.74 3.35 -5.08
N ASP A 69 -2.26 2.13 -5.12
CA ASP A 69 -1.82 1.09 -6.07
C ASP A 69 -2.11 1.50 -7.52
N ILE A 70 -3.26 2.13 -7.80
CA ILE A 70 -3.64 2.58 -9.14
C ILE A 70 -2.74 3.73 -9.59
N HIS A 71 -2.46 4.70 -8.71
CA HIS A 71 -1.51 5.77 -9.00
C HIS A 71 -0.10 5.21 -9.25
N ASP A 72 0.28 4.13 -8.55
CA ASP A 72 1.53 3.43 -8.80
C ASP A 72 1.56 2.70 -10.13
N GLN A 73 0.44 2.46 -10.80
CA GLN A 73 0.45 1.93 -12.17
C GLN A 73 0.53 3.01 -13.26
N VAL A 74 0.55 4.29 -12.92
CA VAL A 74 0.71 5.36 -13.91
C VAL A 74 2.13 5.29 -14.47
N ASP A 75 2.26 5.06 -15.78
CA ASP A 75 3.55 5.04 -16.46
C ASP A 75 4.14 6.45 -16.48
N LEU A 76 5.35 6.61 -15.93
CA LEU A 76 6.10 7.87 -15.90
C LEU A 76 7.17 7.96 -16.99
N GLU A 77 7.20 7.03 -17.95
CA GLU A 77 8.10 7.09 -19.10
C GLU A 77 7.90 8.41 -19.87
N ASN A 78 8.99 9.00 -20.39
CA ASN A 78 9.00 10.30 -21.07
C ASN A 78 7.74 10.50 -21.93
N TYR A 79 6.97 11.54 -21.57
CA TYR A 79 5.70 11.91 -22.19
C TYR A 79 5.79 11.99 -23.73
N GLU A 80 6.98 12.29 -24.26
CA GLU A 80 7.33 12.36 -25.68
C GLU A 80 7.24 11.02 -26.44
N ARG A 81 7.18 9.87 -25.76
CA ARG A 81 7.09 8.53 -26.37
C ARG A 81 5.79 7.79 -26.05
N ILE A 82 4.84 8.45 -25.37
CA ILE A 82 3.56 7.85 -24.99
C ILE A 82 2.61 7.89 -26.19
N THR A 83 2.10 6.74 -26.62
CA THR A 83 1.04 6.67 -27.64
C THR A 83 -0.28 7.20 -27.10
N ASP A 84 -1.17 7.71 -27.96
CA ASP A 84 -2.48 8.25 -27.54
C ASP A 84 -3.27 7.29 -26.64
N HIS A 85 -3.27 5.99 -26.95
CA HIS A 85 -3.92 4.96 -26.12
C HIS A 85 -3.31 4.81 -24.73
N ARG A 86 -1.99 4.93 -24.60
CA ARG A 86 -1.27 4.84 -23.33
C ARG A 86 -1.53 6.09 -22.47
N SER A 87 -1.65 7.25 -23.12
CA SER A 87 -2.07 8.51 -22.49
C SER A 87 -3.49 8.41 -21.91
N VAL A 88 -4.47 7.90 -22.68
CA VAL A 88 -5.85 7.71 -22.21
C VAL A 88 -5.92 6.72 -21.04
N ARG A 89 -5.18 5.60 -21.09
CA ARG A 89 -5.13 4.63 -19.99
C ARG A 89 -4.55 5.26 -18.71
N ASN A 90 -3.50 6.07 -18.81
CA ASN A 90 -2.92 6.78 -17.67
C ASN A 90 -3.89 7.82 -17.10
N GLN A 91 -4.58 8.59 -17.95
CA GLN A 91 -5.62 9.53 -17.50
C GLN A 91 -6.74 8.80 -16.75
N LEU A 92 -7.18 7.63 -17.26
CA LEU A 92 -8.18 6.82 -16.58
C LEU A 92 -7.67 6.29 -15.24
N ARG A 93 -6.40 5.87 -15.13
CA ARG A 93 -5.76 5.52 -13.84
C ARG A 93 -5.77 6.67 -12.85
N ILE A 94 -5.38 7.86 -13.27
CA ILE A 94 -5.42 9.05 -12.42
C ILE A 94 -6.84 9.28 -11.89
N LEU A 95 -7.83 9.30 -12.78
CA LEU A 95 -9.23 9.55 -12.41
C LEU A 95 -9.81 8.45 -11.50
N VAL A 96 -9.48 7.18 -11.74
CA VAL A 96 -9.96 6.07 -10.90
C VAL A 96 -9.25 6.09 -9.53
N GLY A 97 -7.97 6.47 -9.50
CA GLY A 97 -7.25 6.74 -8.26
C GLY A 97 -7.91 7.84 -7.44
N ASP A 98 -8.25 8.97 -8.07
CA ASP A 98 -8.97 10.09 -7.44
C ASP A 98 -10.38 9.71 -6.99
N TYR A 99 -11.06 8.86 -7.76
CA TYR A 99 -12.36 8.31 -7.40
C TYR A 99 -12.28 7.49 -6.10
N HIS A 100 -11.33 6.56 -6.00
CA HIS A 100 -11.19 5.75 -4.79
C HIS A 100 -10.70 6.58 -3.59
N SER A 101 -9.78 7.53 -3.76
CA SER A 101 -9.37 8.42 -2.67
C SER A 101 -10.56 9.28 -2.19
N SER A 102 -11.39 9.78 -3.10
CA SER A 102 -12.62 10.52 -2.76
C SER A 102 -13.59 9.69 -1.91
N TYR A 103 -13.73 8.39 -2.18
CA TYR A 103 -14.53 7.50 -1.32
C TYR A 103 -13.96 7.37 0.09
N PHE A 104 -12.63 7.28 0.23
CA PHE A 104 -11.98 7.28 1.55
C PHE A 104 -12.33 8.56 2.34
N TYR A 105 -12.17 9.74 1.72
CA TYR A 105 -12.50 11.02 2.36
C TYR A 105 -13.99 11.10 2.73
N SER A 106 -14.86 10.72 1.79
CA SER A 106 -16.30 10.76 1.97
C SER A 106 -16.75 9.81 3.09
N LEU A 107 -16.22 8.59 3.14
CA LEU A 107 -16.65 7.58 4.10
C LEU A 107 -16.27 7.98 5.52
N LEU A 108 -15.01 8.36 5.76
CA LEU A 108 -14.60 8.79 7.10
C LEU A 108 -15.34 10.05 7.55
N SER A 109 -15.58 11.00 6.64
CA SER A 109 -16.34 12.21 6.95
C SER A 109 -17.80 11.91 7.28
N GLN A 110 -18.47 11.06 6.50
CA GLN A 110 -19.89 10.68 6.71
C GLN A 110 -20.13 9.96 8.04
N TYR A 111 -19.14 9.20 8.51
CA TYR A 111 -19.22 8.47 9.78
C TYR A 111 -18.61 9.22 10.97
N ASN A 112 -18.30 10.52 10.82
CA ASN A 112 -17.69 11.38 11.84
C ASN A 112 -16.34 10.86 12.37
N MET A 113 -15.57 10.16 11.53
CA MET A 113 -14.26 9.60 11.83
C MET A 113 -13.16 10.61 11.46
N LEU A 114 -13.29 11.85 11.99
CA LEU A 114 -12.40 12.96 11.60
C LEU A 114 -10.98 12.79 12.15
N ASP A 115 -10.84 12.20 13.33
CA ASP A 115 -9.52 11.94 13.93
C ASP A 115 -8.74 10.93 13.10
N GLU A 116 -9.40 9.83 12.67
CA GLU A 116 -8.85 8.88 11.71
C GLU A 116 -8.46 9.59 10.42
N LEU A 117 -9.37 10.40 9.87
CA LEU A 117 -9.16 11.07 8.60
C LEU A 117 -7.92 11.96 8.62
N TYR A 118 -7.79 12.85 9.60
CA TYR A 118 -6.63 13.73 9.72
C TYR A 118 -5.33 12.95 9.95
N HIS A 119 -5.37 11.88 10.74
CA HIS A 119 -4.22 11.04 10.99
C HIS A 119 -3.72 10.35 9.71
N PHE A 120 -4.63 9.78 8.92
CA PHE A 120 -4.27 9.11 7.67
C PHE A 120 -3.85 10.08 6.57
N ILE A 121 -4.46 11.27 6.46
CA ILE A 121 -4.07 12.30 5.47
C ILE A 121 -2.59 12.64 5.59
N GLU A 122 -2.11 12.85 6.82
CA GLU A 122 -0.70 13.16 7.04
C GLU A 122 0.18 12.02 6.54
N MET A 123 -0.14 10.76 6.88
CA MET A 123 0.63 9.62 6.38
C MET A 123 0.54 9.45 4.85
N ILE A 124 -0.62 9.67 4.23
CA ILE A 124 -0.79 9.59 2.77
C ILE A 124 0.10 10.63 2.08
N LYS A 125 0.21 11.83 2.65
CA LYS A 125 1.14 12.85 2.18
C LYS A 125 2.59 12.34 2.26
N HIS A 126 3.01 11.77 3.40
CA HIS A 126 4.36 11.19 3.55
C HIS A 126 4.62 10.07 2.54
N ILE A 127 3.65 9.19 2.29
CA ILE A 127 3.76 8.13 1.26
C ILE A 127 4.03 8.75 -0.10
N ASN A 128 3.28 9.79 -0.48
CA ASN A 128 3.47 10.46 -1.78
C ASN A 128 4.81 11.20 -1.86
N GLU A 129 5.27 11.82 -0.77
CA GLU A 129 6.60 12.44 -0.69
C GLU A 129 7.73 11.41 -0.81
N SER A 130 7.58 10.22 -0.21
CA SER A 130 8.50 9.09 -0.39
C SER A 130 8.58 8.64 -1.85
N LYS A 131 7.43 8.53 -2.54
CA LYS A 131 7.37 8.21 -3.98
C LYS A 131 8.16 9.23 -4.81
N MET A 132 7.96 10.52 -4.56
CA MET A 132 8.67 11.59 -5.26
C MET A 132 10.18 11.58 -4.96
N THR A 133 10.54 11.27 -3.72
CA THR A 133 11.95 11.13 -3.30
C THR A 133 12.63 9.99 -4.04
N ILE A 134 11.97 8.83 -4.15
CA ILE A 134 12.47 7.68 -4.91
C ILE A 134 12.60 8.02 -6.40
N LEU A 135 11.71 8.82 -6.98
CA LEU A 135 11.77 9.14 -8.42
C LEU A 135 12.82 10.19 -8.78
N HIS A 136 12.98 11.22 -7.95
CA HIS A 136 13.68 12.44 -8.36
C HIS A 136 14.88 12.82 -7.48
N ASN A 137 14.97 12.30 -6.24
CA ASN A 137 15.98 12.75 -5.27
C ASN A 137 16.94 11.62 -4.84
N GLN A 138 17.10 10.58 -5.67
CA GLN A 138 17.94 9.42 -5.34
C GLN A 138 19.39 9.79 -5.02
N GLU A 139 19.96 10.74 -5.77
CA GLU A 139 21.38 11.13 -5.64
C GLU A 139 21.72 11.80 -4.30
N GLN A 140 20.71 12.26 -3.56
CA GLN A 140 20.88 12.96 -2.28
C GLN A 140 20.83 12.03 -1.07
N LEU A 141 20.50 10.75 -1.27
CA LEU A 141 20.25 9.80 -0.19
C LEU A 141 21.16 8.57 -0.29
N THR A 142 21.43 7.96 0.86
CA THR A 142 22.07 6.65 0.90
C THR A 142 21.08 5.58 0.42
N VAL A 143 21.61 4.44 -0.07
CA VAL A 143 20.78 3.29 -0.47
C VAL A 143 19.88 2.83 0.69
N GLU A 144 20.38 2.82 1.93
CA GLU A 144 19.58 2.46 3.10
C GLU A 144 18.41 3.43 3.31
N SER A 145 18.63 4.74 3.15
CA SER A 145 17.55 5.74 3.23
C SER A 145 16.52 5.54 2.12
N LEU A 146 16.95 5.25 0.89
CA LEU A 146 16.02 4.96 -0.21
C LEU A 146 15.19 3.69 0.03
N LEU A 147 15.77 2.65 0.62
CA LEU A 147 15.02 1.45 1.01
C LEU A 147 13.99 1.75 2.10
N LYS A 148 14.29 2.66 3.04
CA LYS A 148 13.30 3.14 4.03
C LYS A 148 12.14 3.90 3.37
N GLU A 149 12.41 4.68 2.33
CA GLU A 149 11.35 5.32 1.56
C GLU A 149 10.45 4.27 0.87
N VAL A 150 11.04 3.22 0.28
CA VAL A 150 10.27 2.11 -0.31
C VAL A 150 9.44 1.38 0.74
N GLU A 151 10.01 1.11 1.91
CA GLU A 151 9.30 0.55 3.06
C GLU A 151 8.12 1.46 3.46
N ASN A 152 8.31 2.78 3.45
CA ASN A 152 7.23 3.72 3.77
C ASN A 152 6.11 3.72 2.73
N VAL A 153 6.44 3.64 1.43
CA VAL A 153 5.43 3.58 0.36
C VAL A 153 4.48 2.40 0.54
N HIS A 154 5.01 1.22 0.87
CA HIS A 154 4.22 0.01 1.02
C HIS A 154 3.58 -0.15 2.40
N CYS A 155 4.24 0.34 3.46
CA CYS A 155 3.82 0.07 4.84
C CYS A 155 3.19 1.28 5.55
N GLY A 156 3.20 2.48 4.95
CA GLY A 156 2.80 3.73 5.58
C GLY A 156 1.40 3.69 6.20
N LEU A 157 0.39 3.21 5.46
CA LEU A 157 -0.98 3.11 5.98
C LEU A 157 -1.09 2.21 7.22
N TYR A 158 -0.35 1.09 7.26
CA TYR A 158 -0.32 0.21 8.42
C TYR A 158 0.41 0.85 9.61
N ASN A 159 1.48 1.60 9.34
CA ASN A 159 2.18 2.37 10.37
C ASN A 159 1.24 3.41 11.00
N ALA A 160 0.45 4.12 10.18
CA ALA A 160 -0.56 5.07 10.65
C ALA A 160 -1.66 4.40 11.46
N LEU A 161 -2.20 3.27 10.99
CA LEU A 161 -3.21 2.52 11.73
C LEU A 161 -2.69 2.09 13.12
N SER A 162 -1.46 1.58 13.18
CA SER A 162 -0.84 1.20 14.44
C SER A 162 -0.57 2.40 15.35
N SER A 163 -0.16 3.54 14.79
CA SER A 163 0.13 4.74 15.58
C SER A 163 -1.14 5.30 16.21
N LEU A 164 -2.21 5.39 15.43
CA LEU A 164 -3.52 5.88 15.86
C LEU A 164 -4.08 5.06 17.02
N TYR A 165 -4.07 3.73 16.91
CA TYR A 165 -4.67 2.84 17.90
C TYR A 165 -3.67 2.20 18.88
N ARG A 166 -2.39 2.59 18.82
CA ARG A 166 -1.31 2.15 19.73
C ARG A 166 -1.21 0.63 19.86
N ILE A 167 -1.19 -0.08 18.73
CA ILE A 167 -1.03 -1.54 18.69
C ILE A 167 0.32 -1.92 19.30
N SER A 168 0.31 -2.57 20.47
CA SER A 168 1.48 -2.71 21.35
C SER A 168 2.59 -3.60 20.79
N ASP A 169 2.24 -4.66 20.06
CA ASP A 169 3.17 -5.60 19.43
C ASP A 169 3.53 -5.19 17.98
N TYR A 170 3.14 -3.99 17.53
CA TYR A 170 3.33 -3.61 16.13
C TYR A 170 4.80 -3.53 15.73
N GLN A 171 5.63 -2.82 16.48
CA GLN A 171 7.04 -2.63 16.10
C GLN A 171 7.84 -3.95 16.15
N THR A 172 7.48 -4.87 17.04
CA THR A 172 8.22 -6.12 17.29
C THR A 172 7.70 -7.30 16.49
N VAL A 173 6.40 -7.36 16.18
CA VAL A 173 5.77 -8.52 15.53
C VAL A 173 5.23 -8.16 14.15
N TRP A 174 4.38 -7.13 14.06
CA TRP A 174 3.62 -6.88 12.83
C TRP A 174 4.43 -6.14 11.77
N LYS A 175 5.18 -5.11 12.16
CA LYS A 175 5.98 -4.32 11.22
C LYS A 175 7.02 -5.18 10.48
N PRO A 176 7.80 -6.06 11.13
CA PRO A 176 8.69 -6.96 10.41
C PRO A 176 7.95 -7.88 9.42
N LYS A 177 6.81 -8.46 9.84
CA LYS A 177 5.99 -9.32 8.96
C LYS A 177 5.46 -8.56 7.75
N ILE A 178 4.88 -7.38 7.96
CA ILE A 178 4.29 -6.55 6.90
C ILE A 178 5.37 -6.07 5.93
N VAL A 179 6.49 -5.55 6.45
CA VAL A 179 7.60 -5.07 5.61
C VAL A 179 8.17 -6.23 4.80
N HIS A 180 8.44 -7.37 5.44
CA HIS A 180 8.92 -8.55 4.73
C HIS A 180 7.92 -8.98 3.65
N GLN A 181 6.63 -9.12 3.97
CA GLN A 181 5.61 -9.62 3.03
C GLN A 181 5.32 -8.67 1.87
N LEU A 182 5.22 -7.36 2.13
CA LEU A 182 4.80 -6.38 1.11
C LEU A 182 5.95 -5.79 0.31
N VAL A 183 7.17 -5.78 0.88
CA VAL A 183 8.34 -5.15 0.24
C VAL A 183 9.31 -6.18 -0.32
N TYR A 184 9.64 -7.23 0.46
CA TYR A 184 10.78 -8.11 0.16
C TYR A 184 10.39 -9.53 -0.25
N ASN A 185 9.20 -10.02 0.11
CA ASN A 185 8.75 -11.36 -0.19
C ASN A 185 8.33 -11.48 -1.66
N ARG A 186 9.27 -11.99 -2.47
CA ARG A 186 9.17 -12.43 -3.88
C ARG A 186 7.87 -12.05 -4.61
N GLY A 187 7.88 -10.84 -5.16
CA GLY A 187 7.04 -10.29 -6.23
C GLY A 187 7.71 -9.01 -6.76
N GLU A 188 7.38 -8.57 -7.98
CA GLU A 188 7.89 -7.33 -8.58
C GLU A 188 7.40 -6.12 -7.76
N SER A 189 8.18 -5.70 -6.75
CA SER A 189 7.97 -4.42 -6.10
C SER A 189 8.43 -3.34 -7.07
N LYS A 190 7.47 -2.70 -7.75
CA LYS A 190 7.72 -1.60 -8.69
C LYS A 190 8.77 -0.62 -8.14
N TRP A 191 8.64 -0.25 -6.88
CA TRP A 191 9.50 0.73 -6.23
C TRP A 191 10.92 0.19 -5.95
N LEU A 192 11.10 -1.11 -5.69
CA LEU A 192 12.44 -1.72 -5.67
C LEU A 192 13.03 -1.80 -7.08
N ASP A 193 12.22 -2.10 -8.10
CA ASP A 193 12.69 -2.20 -9.48
C ASP A 193 13.12 -0.82 -10.02
N VAL A 194 12.40 0.25 -9.66
CA VAL A 194 12.80 1.64 -9.92
C VAL A 194 14.17 1.94 -9.30
N LEU A 195 14.46 1.46 -8.08
CA LEU A 195 15.78 1.63 -7.47
C LEU A 195 16.86 0.81 -8.20
N LYS A 196 16.60 -0.48 -8.49
CA LYS A 196 17.56 -1.38 -9.13
C LYS A 196 17.99 -0.91 -10.51
N ASN A 197 17.05 -0.38 -11.30
CA ASN A 197 17.33 0.12 -12.66
C ASN A 197 18.33 1.30 -12.67
N ASN A 198 18.54 1.98 -11.55
CA ASN A 198 19.41 3.15 -11.46
C ASN A 198 20.80 2.86 -10.85
N ASN A 199 21.02 1.76 -10.09
CA ASN A 199 22.27 1.52 -9.33
C ASN A 199 22.54 0.02 -8.99
N SER A 200 22.67 -0.83 -10.00
CA SER A 200 22.47 -2.30 -9.94
C SER A 200 23.20 -3.08 -8.82
N ILE A 201 24.54 -3.04 -8.69
CA ILE A 201 25.24 -4.03 -7.82
C ILE A 201 25.21 -3.66 -6.33
N MET A 202 25.35 -2.37 -5.99
CA MET A 202 25.38 -1.92 -4.59
C MET A 202 23.99 -2.06 -3.93
N ILE A 203 22.92 -1.85 -4.72
CA ILE A 203 21.55 -1.94 -4.25
C ILE A 203 21.16 -3.37 -3.89
N ASP A 204 21.52 -4.38 -4.69
CA ASP A 204 21.13 -5.77 -4.42
C ASP A 204 21.72 -6.30 -3.10
N ASN A 205 22.95 -5.91 -2.76
CA ASN A 205 23.57 -6.24 -1.48
C ASN A 205 22.83 -5.60 -0.30
N GLU A 206 22.45 -4.33 -0.42
CA GLU A 206 21.71 -3.62 0.63
C GLU A 206 20.27 -4.14 0.77
N ILE A 207 19.59 -4.47 -0.33
CA ILE A 207 18.29 -5.16 -0.31
C ILE A 207 18.42 -6.47 0.46
N SER A 208 19.42 -7.30 0.15
CA SER A 208 19.63 -8.59 0.81
C SER A 208 19.90 -8.44 2.32
N LYS A 209 20.65 -7.40 2.72
CA LYS A 209 20.87 -7.08 4.15
C LYS A 209 19.56 -6.64 4.81
N ARG A 210 18.79 -5.79 4.14
CA ARG A 210 17.54 -5.23 4.66
C ARG A 210 16.42 -6.28 4.76
N GLU A 211 16.32 -7.16 3.78
CA GLU A 211 15.43 -8.34 3.81
C GLU A 211 15.76 -9.25 5.01
N LYS A 212 17.04 -9.54 5.25
CA LYS A 212 17.47 -10.32 6.42
C LYS A 212 17.15 -9.62 7.74
N PHE A 213 17.25 -8.30 7.79
CA PHE A 213 16.87 -7.52 8.97
C PHE A 213 15.37 -7.64 9.29
N TRP A 214 14.51 -7.66 8.26
CA TRP A 214 13.06 -7.79 8.42
C TRP A 214 12.55 -9.22 8.44
N SER A 215 13.39 -10.20 8.11
CA SER A 215 13.05 -11.61 8.18
C SER A 215 12.56 -11.93 9.59
N PRO A 216 11.37 -12.53 9.74
CA PRO A 216 10.91 -12.96 11.05
C PRO A 216 11.98 -13.87 11.66
N SER A 217 12.49 -13.53 12.83
CA SER A 217 13.22 -14.50 13.66
C SER A 217 12.33 -15.74 13.77
N ASP A 218 12.88 -16.96 13.71
CA ASP A 218 12.17 -18.24 13.87
C ASP A 218 11.41 -18.42 15.21
N ILE A 219 11.20 -17.33 15.95
CA ILE A 219 10.49 -17.24 17.21
C ILE A 219 9.09 -16.73 16.90
N ILE A 220 8.20 -17.65 16.53
CA ILE A 220 6.83 -17.81 17.02
C ILE A 220 6.19 -18.85 16.08
N GLY A 221 6.13 -20.08 16.60
CA GLY A 221 5.44 -21.19 15.94
C GLY A 221 3.95 -20.93 15.76
N ASP A 222 3.42 -21.61 14.77
CA ASP A 222 2.00 -21.81 14.55
C ASP A 222 1.29 -22.16 15.87
N ASN A 223 0.28 -21.36 16.22
CA ASN A 223 -0.83 -21.72 17.09
C ASN A 223 -2.10 -21.12 16.49
#